data_AF-A0A838IJ26-F1
#
_entry.id   AF-A0A838IJ26-F1
#
_cell.length_a   1.000
_cell.length_b   1.000
_cell.length_c   1.000
_cell.angle_alpha   90.00
_cell.angle_beta   90.00
_cell.angle_gamma   90.00
#
_symmetry.space_group_name_H-M   'P 1'
#
loop_
_entity.id
_entity.type
_entity.pdbx_description
1 polymer ?
#
loop_
_entity_poly.entity_id
_entity_poly.type
_entity_poly.pdbx_seq_one_letter_code
_entity_poly.pdbx_strand_id
1 'polypeptide(L)'
;MLTVFTILATATIAQSDDVPRLLEDGDYQCRISNEYRFRGCTVVSEGDEQSLTVDIEGHLLLLVGRIHAPYNNDDKKLFVEARLKEAKPYVCSTSDPAAQKECAAQPLMIVLKPRGEIWSGSFPIKHYWNKYAGEGAERQVVGTTITVTELSFTLRPVAKKP
;
A
#
# COMPACT_ATOMS: atom_id res chain seq x y z
N MET A 1 -51.92 23.82 -41.17
CA MET A 1 -51.00 24.16 -40.05
C MET A 1 -50.41 22.86 -39.55
N LEU A 2 -49.14 22.58 -39.85
CA LEU A 2 -48.45 21.36 -39.47
C LEU A 2 -47.47 21.73 -38.33
N THR A 3 -47.73 21.27 -37.12
CA THR A 3 -46.89 21.57 -35.96
C THR A 3 -45.87 20.46 -35.79
N VAL A 4 -44.60 20.75 -36.07
CA VAL A 4 -43.48 19.84 -35.86
C VAL A 4 -43.05 19.93 -34.39
N PHE A 5 -43.18 18.83 -33.65
CA PHE A 5 -42.62 18.71 -32.31
C PHE A 5 -41.17 18.24 -32.40
N THR A 6 -40.23 19.14 -32.14
CA THR A 6 -38.81 18.79 -31.97
C THR A 6 -38.62 18.29 -30.54
N ILE A 7 -38.45 16.97 -30.38
CA ILE A 7 -38.06 16.37 -29.11
C ILE A 7 -36.56 16.61 -28.95
N LEU A 8 -36.16 17.56 -28.09
CA LEU A 8 -34.77 17.64 -27.63
C LEU A 8 -34.51 16.43 -26.72
N ALA A 9 -33.76 15.46 -27.24
CA ALA A 9 -33.13 14.45 -26.41
C ALA A 9 -32.01 15.11 -25.59
N THR A 10 -32.29 15.42 -24.33
CA THR A 10 -31.23 15.71 -23.36
C THR A 10 -30.47 14.42 -23.11
N ALA A 11 -29.27 14.31 -23.68
CA ALA A 11 -28.31 13.30 -23.28
C ALA A 11 -27.95 13.55 -21.81
N THR A 12 -28.51 12.76 -20.90
CA THR A 12 -28.02 12.64 -19.54
C THR A 12 -26.61 12.06 -19.62
N ILE A 13 -25.61 12.91 -19.43
CA ILE A 13 -24.25 12.47 -19.14
C ILE A 13 -24.37 11.75 -17.79
N ALA A 14 -24.36 10.42 -17.81
CA ALA A 14 -24.15 9.63 -16.61
C ALA A 14 -22.76 10.03 -16.08
N GLN A 15 -22.72 10.90 -15.07
CA GLN A 15 -21.53 11.11 -14.28
C GLN A 15 -21.13 9.76 -13.72
N SER A 16 -19.94 9.30 -14.13
CA SER A 16 -19.32 8.09 -13.62
C SER A 16 -18.98 8.30 -12.14
N ASP A 17 -19.96 8.09 -11.27
CA ASP A 17 -19.74 8.16 -9.83
C ASP A 17 -18.83 7.01 -9.35
N ASP A 18 -18.64 5.93 -10.13
CA ASP A 18 -17.99 4.68 -9.70
C ASP A 18 -16.44 4.68 -9.58
N VAL A 19 -15.77 5.83 -9.53
CA VAL A 19 -14.31 5.85 -9.29
C VAL A 19 -14.04 5.96 -7.79
N PRO A 20 -13.44 4.94 -7.14
CA PRO A 20 -13.15 5.00 -5.71
C PRO A 20 -12.20 6.16 -5.40
N ARG A 21 -12.61 7.05 -4.48
CA ARG A 21 -11.82 8.22 -4.08
C ARG A 21 -10.49 7.76 -3.49
N LEU A 22 -9.41 8.48 -3.78
CA LEU A 22 -8.13 8.28 -3.12
C LEU A 22 -8.15 8.87 -1.70
N LEU A 23 -7.29 8.34 -0.82
CA LEU A 23 -7.03 8.90 0.49
C LEU A 23 -6.46 10.31 0.33
N GLU A 24 -6.81 11.23 1.21
CA GLU A 24 -6.29 12.60 1.12
C GLU A 24 -4.77 12.63 1.30
N ASP A 25 -4.11 13.51 0.55
CA ASP A 25 -2.70 13.80 0.76
C ASP A 25 -2.50 14.45 2.13
N GLY A 26 -1.39 14.10 2.79
CA GLY A 26 -1.02 14.70 4.07
C GLY A 26 -0.27 13.75 5.01
N ASP A 27 -0.13 14.22 6.24
CA ASP A 27 0.57 13.52 7.30
C ASP A 27 -0.35 12.58 8.07
N TYR A 28 0.14 11.37 8.26
CA TYR A 28 -0.49 10.28 8.98
C TYR A 28 0.47 9.70 10.03
N GLN A 29 -0.08 8.90 10.94
CA GLN A 29 0.71 7.96 11.73
C GLN A 29 0.50 6.54 11.21
N CYS A 30 1.59 5.87 10.89
CA CYS A 30 1.60 4.50 10.41
C CYS A 30 2.27 3.57 11.42
N ARG A 31 1.84 2.31 11.44
CA ARG A 31 2.52 1.21 12.13
C ARG A 31 2.50 -0.03 11.25
N ILE A 32 3.67 -0.63 11.04
CA ILE A 32 3.86 -1.87 10.29
C ILE A 32 4.35 -2.92 11.27
N SER A 33 3.63 -4.03 11.41
CA SER A 33 3.75 -4.98 12.51
C SER A 33 3.45 -4.37 13.89
N ASN A 34 2.87 -5.20 14.77
CA ASN A 34 2.51 -4.77 16.13
C ASN A 34 3.74 -4.54 17.02
N GLU A 35 4.91 -5.05 16.62
CA GLU A 35 6.17 -4.93 17.35
C GLU A 35 6.76 -3.50 17.28
N TYR A 36 6.32 -2.70 16.30
CA TYR A 36 6.83 -1.34 16.09
C TYR A 36 5.89 -0.28 16.69
N ARG A 37 6.47 0.86 17.11
CA ARG A 37 5.70 2.05 17.51
C ARG A 37 5.10 2.76 16.28
N PHE A 38 4.05 3.55 16.49
CA PHE A 38 3.56 4.47 15.47
C PHE A 38 4.65 5.47 15.05
N ARG A 39 4.76 5.73 13.75
CA ARG A 39 5.70 6.67 13.12
C ARG A 39 4.95 7.61 12.20
N GLY A 40 5.52 8.79 11.95
CA GLY A 40 5.02 9.66 10.90
C GLY A 40 5.16 8.98 9.54
N CYS A 41 4.13 9.11 8.72
CA CYS A 41 4.13 8.70 7.32
C CYS A 41 3.37 9.75 6.52
N THR A 42 3.74 9.94 5.26
CA THR A 42 3.12 10.93 4.39
C THR A 42 2.52 10.23 3.19
N VAL A 43 1.29 10.61 2.86
CA VAL A 43 0.59 10.24 1.63
C VAL A 43 0.75 11.39 0.66
N VAL A 44 1.33 11.13 -0.51
CA VAL A 44 1.51 12.13 -1.58
C VAL A 44 0.98 11.55 -2.88
N SER A 45 0.10 12.27 -3.56
CA SER A 45 -0.39 11.90 -4.88
C SER A 45 0.60 12.34 -5.96
N GLU A 46 1.01 11.40 -6.81
CA GLU A 46 1.90 11.62 -7.96
C GLU A 46 1.22 11.08 -9.22
N GLY A 47 0.46 11.94 -9.92
CA GLY A 47 -0.34 11.52 -11.06
C GLY A 47 -1.49 10.60 -10.66
N ASP A 48 -1.52 9.37 -11.17
CA ASP A 48 -2.56 8.36 -10.89
C ASP A 48 -2.20 7.40 -9.74
N GLU A 49 -1.06 7.60 -9.08
CA GLU A 49 -0.57 6.80 -7.94
C GLU A 49 -0.43 7.65 -6.68
N GLN A 50 -0.42 7.00 -5.52
CA GLN A 50 -0.01 7.63 -4.26
C GLN A 50 1.28 6.97 -3.75
N SER A 51 2.14 7.76 -3.13
CA SER A 51 3.27 7.23 -2.38
C SER A 51 2.96 7.31 -0.90
N LEU A 52 3.19 6.20 -0.21
CA LEU A 52 3.12 6.10 1.24
C LEU A 52 4.49 5.68 1.74
N THR A 53 5.17 6.64 2.40
CA THR A 53 6.50 6.42 2.94
C THR A 53 6.41 6.14 4.43
N VAL A 54 6.98 5.02 4.89
CA VAL A 54 7.10 4.70 6.31
C VAL A 54 8.58 4.54 6.67
N ASP A 55 9.08 5.47 7.48
CA ASP A 55 10.43 5.42 8.05
C ASP A 55 10.44 4.54 9.30
N ILE A 56 11.25 3.48 9.27
CA ILE A 56 11.43 2.50 10.35
C ILE A 56 12.92 2.51 10.73
N GLU A 57 13.35 3.44 11.60
CA GLU A 57 14.65 3.50 12.29
C GLU A 57 15.77 2.63 11.67
N GLY A 58 16.38 3.14 10.59
CA GLY A 58 17.44 2.47 9.82
C GLY A 58 16.96 1.74 8.56
N HIS A 59 15.65 1.66 8.34
CA HIS A 59 14.99 0.98 7.24
C HIS A 59 13.89 1.88 6.66
N LEU A 60 13.76 1.90 5.33
CA LEU A 60 12.68 2.59 4.64
C LEU A 60 11.74 1.54 4.06
N LEU A 61 10.45 1.63 4.41
CA LEU A 61 9.40 0.94 3.67
C LEU A 61 8.64 1.97 2.83
N LEU A 62 8.92 1.95 1.53
CA LEU A 62 8.24 2.80 0.56
C LEU A 62 7.20 1.97 -0.19
N LEU A 63 5.93 2.28 0.06
CA LEU A 63 4.79 1.76 -0.68
C LEU A 63 4.41 2.75 -1.76
N VAL A 64 4.26 2.25 -3.00
CA VAL A 64 3.74 3.06 -4.10
C VAL A 64 2.52 2.36 -4.68
N GLY A 65 1.42 3.09 -4.75
CA GLY A 65 0.16 2.63 -5.34
C GLY A 65 -1.04 3.38 -4.78
N ARG A 66 -2.25 2.87 -4.98
CA ARG A 66 -3.48 3.61 -4.68
C ARG A 66 -3.99 3.22 -3.30
N ILE A 67 -4.30 4.22 -2.46
CA ILE A 67 -5.03 4.02 -1.21
C ILE A 67 -6.44 4.54 -1.43
N HIS A 68 -7.39 3.65 -1.70
CA HIS A 68 -8.78 4.01 -1.90
C HIS A 68 -9.47 4.25 -0.56
N ALA A 69 -10.00 5.45 -0.41
CA ALA A 69 -10.89 5.85 0.67
C ALA A 69 -12.28 5.22 0.52
N PRO A 70 -13.08 5.18 1.60
CA PRO A 70 -14.44 4.64 1.56
C PRO A 70 -15.28 5.37 0.51
N TYR A 71 -15.94 4.60 -0.35
CA TYR A 71 -16.86 5.16 -1.35
C TYR A 71 -18.12 5.74 -0.72
N ASN A 72 -18.63 5.08 0.33
CA ASN A 72 -19.86 5.42 1.05
C ASN A 72 -19.67 5.32 2.57
N ASN A 73 -20.45 6.07 3.35
CA ASN A 73 -20.39 6.11 4.82
C ASN A 73 -20.57 4.75 5.53
N ASP A 74 -21.07 3.75 4.80
CA ASP A 74 -21.40 2.42 5.35
C ASP A 74 -20.22 1.47 5.40
N ASP A 75 -19.26 1.56 4.45
CA ASP A 75 -18.07 0.70 4.44
C ASP A 75 -16.81 1.56 4.61
N LYS A 76 -16.58 2.03 5.84
CA LYS A 76 -15.46 2.91 6.23
C LYS A 76 -14.07 2.24 6.12
N LYS A 77 -13.90 1.24 5.25
CA LYS A 77 -12.65 0.53 4.98
C LYS A 77 -11.78 1.32 4.00
N LEU A 78 -10.47 1.18 4.13
CA LEU A 78 -9.51 1.59 3.11
C LEU A 78 -9.01 0.37 2.35
N PHE A 79 -8.81 0.53 1.05
CA PHE A 79 -8.16 -0.48 0.21
C PHE A 79 -6.82 0.06 -0.26
N VAL A 80 -5.73 -0.64 0.06
CA VAL A 80 -4.39 -0.29 -0.39
C VAL A 80 -4.00 -1.27 -1.48
N GLU A 81 -3.76 -0.76 -2.68
CA GLU A 81 -3.17 -1.49 -3.81
C GLU A 81 -1.79 -0.89 -4.08
N ALA A 82 -0.74 -1.50 -3.54
CA ALA A 82 0.60 -0.95 -3.59
C ALA A 82 1.66 -1.98 -4.00
N ARG A 83 2.88 -1.51 -4.24
CA ARG A 83 4.08 -2.33 -4.38
C ARG A 83 5.20 -1.75 -3.53
N LEU A 84 6.17 -2.58 -3.16
CA LEU A 84 7.35 -2.15 -2.44
C LEU A 84 8.35 -1.54 -3.41
N LYS A 85 8.53 -0.22 -3.36
CA LYS A 85 9.59 0.46 -4.13
C LYS A 85 10.93 0.35 -3.43
N GLU A 86 10.94 0.44 -2.09
CA GLU A 86 12.13 0.25 -1.27
C GLU A 86 11.76 -0.51 0.02
N ALA A 87 12.53 -1.54 0.34
CA ALA A 87 12.36 -2.37 1.54
C ALA A 87 13.71 -2.90 2.04
N LYS A 88 14.71 -2.02 2.13
CA LYS A 88 16.06 -2.38 2.56
C LYS A 88 16.13 -2.36 4.10
N PRO A 89 16.61 -3.42 4.77
CA PRO A 89 16.91 -4.80 4.35
C PRO A 89 15.78 -5.80 4.71
N TYR A 90 14.57 -5.34 5.02
CA TYR A 90 13.58 -6.17 5.73
C TYR A 90 12.93 -7.28 4.89
N VAL A 91 12.81 -7.08 3.57
CA VAL A 91 11.99 -7.96 2.71
C VAL A 91 12.79 -8.57 1.55
N CYS A 92 13.72 -7.80 0.96
CA CYS A 92 14.49 -8.21 -0.22
C CYS A 92 15.98 -8.43 0.13
N SER A 93 16.28 -9.45 0.93
CA SER A 93 17.62 -9.78 1.43
C SER A 93 18.23 -11.00 0.72
N THR A 94 18.27 -10.95 -0.61
CA THR A 94 18.89 -11.96 -1.48
C THR A 94 19.83 -11.30 -2.49
N SER A 95 20.90 -12.01 -2.89
CA SER A 95 21.81 -11.59 -3.97
C SER A 95 21.37 -12.09 -5.35
N ASP A 96 20.33 -12.94 -5.42
CA ASP A 96 19.75 -13.41 -6.67
C ASP A 96 18.98 -12.28 -7.39
N PRO A 97 19.41 -11.85 -8.59
CA PRO A 97 18.77 -10.74 -9.30
C PRO A 97 17.31 -11.01 -9.69
N ALA A 98 16.95 -12.26 -9.99
CA ALA A 98 15.58 -12.62 -10.35
C ALA A 98 14.66 -12.49 -9.12
N ALA A 99 15.13 -12.98 -7.98
CA ALA A 99 14.41 -12.86 -6.71
C ALA A 99 14.32 -11.41 -6.22
N GLN A 100 15.34 -10.58 -6.42
CA GLN A 100 15.27 -9.14 -6.13
C GLN A 100 14.21 -8.44 -6.98
N LYS A 101 14.14 -8.76 -8.27
CA LYS A 101 13.14 -8.20 -9.18
C LYS A 101 11.73 -8.63 -8.80
N GLU A 102 11.52 -9.91 -8.47
CA GLU A 102 10.22 -10.40 -7.98
C GLU A 102 9.83 -9.71 -6.65
N CYS A 103 10.78 -9.60 -5.72
CA CYS A 103 10.55 -8.97 -4.42
C CYS A 103 10.12 -7.51 -4.54
N ALA A 104 10.75 -6.73 -5.43
CA ALA A 104 10.38 -5.33 -5.69
C ALA A 104 9.06 -5.18 -6.47
N ALA A 105 8.66 -6.20 -7.23
CA ALA A 105 7.43 -6.19 -8.00
C ALA A 105 6.23 -6.77 -7.23
N GLN A 106 6.42 -7.24 -6.00
CA GLN A 106 5.35 -7.93 -5.27
C GLN A 106 4.17 -6.97 -5.02
N PRO A 107 2.96 -7.32 -5.47
CA PRO A 107 1.77 -6.53 -5.18
C PRO A 107 1.36 -6.74 -3.73
N LEU A 108 0.95 -5.66 -3.10
CA LEU A 108 0.42 -5.61 -1.74
C LEU A 108 -1.01 -5.11 -1.82
N MET A 109 -1.94 -6.01 -1.49
CA MET A 109 -3.36 -5.69 -1.36
C MET A 109 -3.73 -5.75 0.10
N ILE A 110 -4.10 -4.61 0.68
CA ILE A 110 -4.42 -4.50 2.11
C ILE A 110 -5.83 -3.94 2.26
N VAL A 111 -6.66 -4.63 3.04
CA VAL A 111 -7.96 -4.11 3.46
C VAL A 111 -7.85 -3.61 4.90
N LEU A 112 -7.92 -2.29 5.09
CA LEU A 112 -7.89 -1.69 6.42
C LEU A 112 -9.29 -1.44 6.93
N LYS A 113 -9.66 -2.10 8.02
CA LYS A 113 -10.95 -1.94 8.68
C LYS A 113 -10.88 -0.83 9.73
N PRO A 114 -11.92 0.00 9.83
CA PRO A 114 -12.00 1.05 10.85
C PRO A 114 -12.04 0.43 12.25
N ARG A 115 -11.34 1.03 13.21
CA ARG A 115 -11.37 0.73 14.66
C ARG A 115 -11.23 2.03 15.45
N GLY A 116 -12.34 2.72 15.69
CA GLY A 116 -12.30 4.07 16.26
C GLY A 116 -11.66 5.06 15.28
N GLU A 117 -10.60 5.74 15.70
CA GLU A 117 -9.87 6.74 14.90
C GLU A 117 -8.74 6.16 14.03
N ILE A 118 -8.61 4.83 13.99
CA ILE A 118 -7.58 4.16 13.20
C ILE A 118 -8.20 3.22 12.17
N TRP A 119 -7.47 2.96 11.09
CA TRP A 119 -7.73 1.86 10.18
C TRP A 119 -6.64 0.80 10.34
N SER A 120 -7.04 -0.47 10.42
CA SER A 120 -6.10 -1.57 10.64
C SER A 120 -6.45 -2.80 9.81
N GLY A 121 -5.43 -3.48 9.31
CA GLY A 121 -5.56 -4.73 8.58
C GLY A 121 -4.25 -5.52 8.64
N SER A 122 -4.22 -6.62 7.90
CA SER A 122 -3.02 -7.41 7.70
C SER A 122 -2.91 -7.83 6.24
N PHE A 123 -1.69 -8.18 5.83
CA PHE A 123 -1.42 -8.69 4.49
C PHE A 123 -0.25 -9.67 4.53
N PRO A 124 -0.27 -10.71 3.67
CA PRO A 124 0.89 -11.57 3.50
C PRO A 124 1.98 -10.83 2.71
N ILE A 125 3.22 -11.00 3.14
CA ILE A 125 4.40 -10.49 2.44
C ILE A 125 5.39 -11.64 2.22
N LYS A 126 6.02 -11.68 1.04
CA LYS A 126 7.10 -12.62 0.77
C LYS A 126 8.42 -11.98 1.18
N HIS A 127 9.16 -12.63 2.07
CA HIS A 127 10.54 -12.31 2.37
C HIS A 127 11.47 -13.22 1.54
N TYR A 128 12.50 -12.62 0.97
CA TYR A 128 13.49 -13.29 0.15
C TYR A 128 14.83 -13.22 0.87
N TRP A 129 15.41 -14.39 1.13
CA TRP A 129 16.66 -14.55 1.88
C TRP A 129 17.68 -15.31 1.04
N ASN A 130 18.95 -14.98 1.21
CA ASN A 130 20.03 -15.86 0.74
C ASN A 130 19.95 -17.22 1.44
N LYS A 131 19.93 -18.29 0.64
CA LYS A 131 20.18 -19.66 1.11
C LYS A 131 21.68 -19.87 1.14
N TYR A 132 22.21 -20.28 2.29
CA TYR A 132 23.63 -20.53 2.48
C TYR A 132 23.93 -22.02 2.61
N ALA A 133 25.10 -22.43 2.15
CA ALA A 133 25.71 -23.73 2.47
C ALA A 133 27.15 -23.54 2.95
N GLY A 134 27.67 -24.52 3.68
CA GLY A 134 28.97 -24.42 4.37
C GLY A 134 28.87 -23.65 5.69
N GLU A 135 29.96 -23.65 6.45
CA GLU A 135 30.07 -22.98 7.74
C GLU A 135 31.28 -22.03 7.78
N GLY A 136 31.23 -21.03 8.65
CA GLY A 136 32.34 -20.08 8.84
C GLY A 136 32.78 -19.39 7.54
N ALA A 137 34.06 -19.50 7.22
CA ALA A 137 34.67 -18.90 6.04
C ALA A 137 34.26 -19.57 4.70
N GLU A 138 33.75 -20.81 4.74
CA GLU A 138 33.29 -21.53 3.55
C GLU A 138 31.83 -21.23 3.20
N ARG A 139 31.18 -20.37 4.00
CA ARG A 139 29.77 -20.02 3.81
C ARG A 139 29.59 -19.28 2.49
N GLN A 140 28.83 -19.89 1.59
CA GLN A 140 28.51 -19.33 0.27
C GLN A 140 27.01 -19.33 0.01
N VAL A 141 26.55 -18.38 -0.79
CA VAL A 141 25.16 -18.33 -1.25
C VAL A 141 24.95 -19.41 -2.30
N VAL A 142 24.01 -20.32 -2.05
CA VAL A 142 23.67 -21.44 -2.94
C VAL A 142 22.27 -21.33 -3.54
N GLY A 143 21.55 -20.26 -3.22
CA GLY A 143 20.24 -19.98 -3.78
C GLY A 143 19.44 -18.99 -2.95
N THR A 144 18.12 -19.03 -3.11
CA THR A 144 17.17 -18.16 -2.43
C THR A 144 16.17 -18.99 -1.62
N THR A 145 15.91 -18.58 -0.38
CA THR A 145 14.80 -19.07 0.44
C THR A 145 13.71 -18.01 0.48
N ILE A 146 12.47 -18.41 0.24
CA ILE A 146 11.31 -17.53 0.27
C ILE A 146 10.42 -17.94 1.44
N THR A 147 10.08 -16.99 2.31
CA THR A 147 9.14 -17.21 3.43
C THR A 147 7.99 -16.23 3.33
N VAL A 148 6.78 -16.65 3.71
CA VAL A 148 5.60 -15.76 3.76
C VAL A 148 5.30 -15.44 5.21
N THR A 149 5.20 -14.15 5.52
CA THR A 149 4.83 -13.65 6.86
C THR A 149 3.59 -12.79 6.73
N GLU A 150 2.70 -12.82 7.72
CA GLU A 150 1.61 -11.85 7.81
C GLU A 150 2.12 -10.59 8.53
N LEU A 151 2.04 -9.44 7.87
CA LEU A 151 2.31 -8.13 8.49
C LEU A 151 1.01 -7.43 8.82
N SER A 152 0.91 -6.87 10.02
CA SER A 152 -0.15 -5.91 10.33
C SER A 152 0.19 -4.53 9.78
N PHE A 153 -0.82 -3.81 9.32
CA PHE A 153 -0.71 -2.40 8.92
C PHE A 153 -1.78 -1.59 9.64
N THR A 154 -1.39 -0.49 10.26
CA THR A 154 -2.29 0.44 10.93
C THR A 154 -2.01 1.86 10.48
N LEU A 155 -3.06 2.59 10.09
CA LEU A 155 -3.03 3.98 9.68
C LEU A 155 -3.91 4.81 10.61
N ARG A 156 -3.46 6.01 10.96
CA ARG A 156 -4.17 6.97 11.80
C ARG A 156 -4.00 8.38 11.22
N PRO A 157 -5.06 9.18 11.03
CA PRO A 157 -4.93 10.59 10.67
C PRO A 157 -4.16 11.36 11.76
N VAL A 158 -3.27 12.27 11.37
CA VAL A 158 -2.77 13.27 12.32
C VAL A 158 -3.89 14.28 12.54
N ALA A 159 -4.27 14.53 13.80
CA ALA A 159 -5.25 15.56 14.12
C ALA A 159 -4.75 16.90 13.55
N LYS A 160 -5.54 17.53 12.66
CA LYS A 160 -5.27 18.89 12.22
C LYS A 160 -5.31 19.78 13.48
N LYS A 161 -4.18 20.39 13.81
CA LYS A 161 -4.10 21.33 14.94
C LYS A 161 -5.13 22.45 14.67
N PRO A 162 -6.02 22.76 15.62
CA PRO A 162 -7.06 23.77 15.43
C PRO A 162 -6.47 25.17 15.19
#